data_AF-A0A562GNF8-F1
#
_entry.id   AF-A0A562GNF8-F1
#
_cell.length_a   1.000
_cell.length_b   1.000
_cell.length_c   1.000
_cell.angle_alpha   90.00
_cell.angle_beta   90.00
_cell.angle_gamma   90.00
#
_symmetry.space_group_name_H-M   'P 1'
#
loop_
_entity.id
_entity.type
_entity.pdbx_description
1 polymer ?
#
loop_
_entity_poly.entity_id
_entity_poly.type
_entity_poly.pdbx_seq_one_letter_code
_entity_poly.pdbx_strand_id
1 'polypeptide(L)'
;MGLLTTAGNVALRGSGLFLFLLLWEIAPRVGWADAQFLPPLSAVIAAGYKLWEQGLLYPQLIVSLWRASLGLLLALLVAVPAGAILTGWFPGVLKYLDPLFRLLSNVNPFSLAPMFMLFFGIGEAMKLMIIALVSLWPILFHTITGIRTVDPLLIKTARSMNVSNFVLMRDILLPGALPTIVTGIRISVQMAVFMLVAAEMLGAKAGLGWLVHASAMLSQVPRMYAGGAFIILLGIFINKVILHIEKTSFFWKETVGIFDAASPVHSKGKWSRLFNEYYVSIVVLLFAFIIAAGGHEVNRLNKERFIETTSPQVNHEKHTMKQHLPGCTEKEENNTLNYVGGD
;
A
#
# COMPACT_ATOMS: atom_id res chain seq x y z
N MET A 1 15.83 35.67 21.58
CA MET A 1 15.38 34.71 22.62
C MET A 1 14.52 33.55 22.10
N GLY A 2 13.80 33.67 20.96
CA GLY A 2 12.94 32.60 20.41
C GLY A 2 13.61 31.49 19.56
N LEU A 3 14.85 31.68 19.09
CA LEU A 3 15.60 30.67 18.32
C LEU A 3 16.21 29.56 19.19
N LEU A 4 16.58 29.88 20.45
CA LEU A 4 17.18 28.91 21.37
C LEU A 4 16.13 27.92 21.92
N THR A 5 14.87 28.33 22.05
CA THR A 5 13.77 27.48 22.51
C THR A 5 13.26 26.53 21.41
N THR A 6 13.29 26.95 20.14
CA THR A 6 12.97 26.07 19.00
C THR A 6 14.05 25.03 18.76
N ALA A 7 15.33 25.42 18.85
CA ALA A 7 16.46 24.48 18.75
C ALA A 7 16.45 23.44 19.90
N GLY A 8 16.17 23.86 21.13
CA GLY A 8 16.03 22.97 22.29
C GLY A 8 14.90 21.95 22.13
N ASN A 9 13.74 22.38 21.62
CA ASN A 9 12.59 21.48 21.38
C ASN A 9 12.83 20.48 20.24
N VAL A 10 13.56 20.85 19.19
CA VAL A 10 13.94 19.92 18.12
C VAL A 10 15.00 18.93 18.61
N ALA A 11 15.98 19.38 19.41
CA ALA A 11 16.97 18.51 20.03
C ALA A 11 16.33 17.50 21.00
N LEU A 12 15.34 17.93 21.80
CA LEU A 12 14.60 17.04 22.71
C LEU A 12 13.70 16.05 21.96
N ARG A 13 13.13 16.44 20.82
CA ARG A 13 12.32 15.55 19.96
C ARG A 13 13.18 14.52 19.21
N GLY A 14 14.41 14.88 18.83
CA GLY A 14 15.35 14.00 18.15
C GLY A 14 16.16 13.08 19.07
N SER A 15 16.26 13.41 20.37
CA SER A 15 17.09 12.68 21.33
C SER A 15 16.68 11.21 21.48
N GLY A 16 15.38 10.90 21.46
CA GLY A 16 14.89 9.53 21.54
C GLY A 16 15.29 8.67 20.34
N LEU A 17 15.20 9.23 19.13
CA LEU A 17 15.63 8.55 17.91
C LEU A 17 17.16 8.37 17.90
N PHE A 18 17.91 9.40 18.30
CA PHE A 18 19.36 9.34 18.38
C PHE A 18 19.84 8.28 19.39
N LEU A 19 19.25 8.25 20.59
CA LEU A 19 19.53 7.24 21.61
C LEU A 19 19.23 5.84 21.10
N PHE A 20 18.11 5.65 20.41
CA PHE A 20 17.76 4.35 19.83
C PHE A 20 18.79 3.88 18.79
N LEU A 21 19.18 4.75 17.85
CA LEU A 21 20.18 4.41 16.82
C LEU A 21 21.56 4.13 17.42
N LEU A 22 21.93 4.88 18.46
CA LEU A 22 23.19 4.69 19.18
C LEU A 22 23.19 3.37 19.95
N LEU A 23 22.09 3.04 20.63
CA LEU A 23 21.91 1.74 21.31
C LEU A 23 21.96 0.58 20.32
N TRP A 24 21.35 0.70 19.14
CA TRP A 24 21.44 -0.32 18.09
C TRP A 24 22.88 -0.50 17.60
N GLU A 25 23.65 0.56 17.38
CA GLU A 25 25.05 0.42 16.96
C GLU A 25 25.93 -0.22 18.04
N ILE A 26 25.70 0.10 19.32
CA ILE A 26 26.55 -0.35 20.44
C ILE A 26 26.20 -1.78 20.89
N ALA A 27 24.92 -2.15 20.94
CA ALA A 27 24.47 -3.43 21.47
C ALA A 27 25.18 -4.67 20.87
N PRO A 28 25.33 -4.81 19.54
CA PRO A 28 26.05 -5.93 18.96
C PRO A 28 27.58 -5.79 19.02
N ARG A 29 28.11 -4.56 19.20
CA ARG A 29 29.56 -4.33 19.34
C ARG A 29 30.08 -4.70 20.73
N VAL A 30 29.26 -4.48 21.76
CA VAL A 30 29.58 -4.77 23.17
C VAL A 30 29.16 -6.21 23.55
N GLY A 31 28.46 -6.92 22.66
CA GLY A 31 28.02 -8.29 22.88
C GLY A 31 26.73 -8.43 23.70
N TRP A 32 25.95 -7.35 23.85
CA TRP A 32 24.61 -7.41 24.44
C TRP A 32 23.59 -8.06 23.50
N ALA A 33 23.86 -8.02 22.19
CA ALA A 33 23.10 -8.72 21.17
C ALA A 33 24.06 -9.50 20.25
N ASP A 34 23.63 -10.65 19.78
CA ASP A 34 24.41 -11.43 18.82
C ASP A 34 24.39 -10.73 17.45
N ALA A 35 25.58 -10.38 16.94
CA ALA A 35 25.76 -9.70 15.66
C ALA A 35 25.27 -10.51 14.46
N GLN A 36 25.10 -11.83 14.60
CA GLN A 36 24.50 -12.69 13.60
C GLN A 36 23.01 -12.39 13.41
N PHE A 37 22.30 -12.04 14.48
CA PHE A 37 20.86 -11.73 14.44
C PHE A 37 20.58 -10.23 14.39
N LEU A 38 21.38 -9.42 15.09
CA LEU A 38 21.26 -7.96 15.14
C LEU A 38 22.56 -7.32 14.63
N PRO A 39 22.74 -7.15 13.30
CA PRO A 39 23.92 -6.50 12.77
C PRO A 39 23.96 -5.03 13.22
N PRO A 40 25.17 -4.45 13.40
CA PRO A 40 25.31 -3.04 13.69
C PRO A 40 24.72 -2.20 12.56
N LEU A 41 24.18 -1.03 12.91
CA LEU A 41 23.56 -0.09 11.97
C LEU A 41 24.52 0.27 10.82
N SER A 42 25.81 0.42 11.10
CA SER A 42 26.85 0.62 10.09
C SER A 42 26.89 -0.47 9.01
N ALA A 43 26.71 -1.74 9.38
CA ALA A 43 26.66 -2.85 8.43
C ALA A 43 25.37 -2.85 7.60
N VAL A 44 24.25 -2.44 8.19
CA VAL A 44 22.96 -2.28 7.50
C VAL A 44 23.07 -1.17 6.45
N ILE A 45 23.67 -0.03 6.80
CA ILE A 45 23.90 1.09 5.87
C ILE A 45 24.82 0.66 4.72
N ALA A 46 25.93 -0.04 5.02
CA ALA A 46 26.84 -0.54 4.00
C ALA A 46 26.15 -1.55 3.05
N ALA A 47 25.28 -2.42 3.58
CA ALA A 47 24.50 -3.34 2.77
C ALA A 47 23.48 -2.60 1.88
N GLY A 48 22.82 -1.57 2.40
CA GLY A 48 21.92 -0.71 1.64
C GLY A 48 22.63 0.04 0.51
N TYR A 49 23.84 0.56 0.76
CA TYR A 49 24.66 1.19 -0.27
C TYR A 49 25.07 0.21 -1.37
N LYS A 50 25.47 -1.02 -1.01
CA LYS A 50 25.77 -2.07 -1.99
C LYS A 50 24.56 -2.41 -2.87
N LEU A 51 23.36 -2.48 -2.29
CA LEU A 51 22.12 -2.73 -3.04
C LEU A 51 21.81 -1.60 -4.04
N TRP A 52 22.13 -0.35 -3.67
CA TRP A 52 22.01 0.81 -4.54
C TRP A 52 23.02 0.77 -5.68
N GLU A 53 24.30 0.55 -5.38
CA GLU A 53 25.39 0.50 -6.35
C GLU A 53 25.22 -0.63 -7.37
N GLN A 54 24.70 -1.78 -6.94
CA GLN A 54 24.40 -2.93 -7.80
C GLN A 54 23.15 -2.70 -8.68
N GLY A 55 22.44 -1.58 -8.53
CA GLY A 55 21.20 -1.30 -9.25
C GLY A 55 20.05 -2.23 -8.90
N LEU A 56 20.19 -3.04 -7.84
CA LEU A 56 19.17 -4.01 -7.44
C LEU A 56 17.99 -3.30 -6.81
N LEU A 57 18.21 -2.27 -6.00
CA LEU A 57 17.16 -1.63 -5.20
C LEU A 57 16.03 -0.99 -6.04
N TYR A 58 16.38 -0.38 -7.16
CA TYR A 58 15.44 0.41 -7.97
C TYR A 58 14.26 -0.43 -8.50
N PRO A 59 14.48 -1.61 -9.14
CA PRO A 59 13.40 -2.53 -9.52
C PRO A 59 12.48 -2.91 -8.35
N GLN A 60 13.02 -3.17 -7.15
CA GLN A 60 12.17 -3.55 -6.01
C GLN A 60 11.29 -2.38 -5.55
N LEU A 61 11.86 -1.17 -5.48
CA LEU A 61 11.12 0.02 -5.09
C LEU A 61 9.98 0.33 -6.07
N ILE A 62 10.27 0.38 -7.37
CA ILE A 62 9.28 0.80 -8.37
C ILE A 62 8.13 -0.22 -8.48
N VAL A 63 8.44 -1.51 -8.39
CA VAL A 63 7.44 -2.59 -8.45
C VAL A 63 6.52 -2.54 -7.23
N SER A 64 7.06 -2.32 -6.02
CA SER A 64 6.25 -2.16 -4.81
C SER A 64 5.34 -0.92 -4.89
N LEU A 65 5.88 0.21 -5.34
CA LEU A 65 5.12 1.45 -5.47
C LEU A 65 3.98 1.32 -6.50
N TRP A 66 4.24 0.64 -7.62
CA TRP A 66 3.25 0.32 -8.65
C TRP A 66 2.11 -0.54 -8.12
N ARG A 67 2.43 -1.62 -7.40
CA ARG A 67 1.42 -2.51 -6.81
C ARG A 67 0.54 -1.79 -5.79
N ALA A 68 1.16 -1.00 -4.91
CA ALA A 68 0.42 -0.19 -3.94
C ALA A 68 -0.53 0.80 -4.64
N SER A 69 -0.03 1.48 -5.67
CA SER A 69 -0.79 2.45 -6.46
C SER A 69 -1.98 1.81 -7.19
N LEU A 70 -1.76 0.68 -7.87
CA LEU A 70 -2.83 -0.02 -8.58
C LEU A 70 -3.86 -0.62 -7.64
N GLY A 71 -3.43 -1.29 -6.57
CA GLY A 71 -4.35 -1.87 -5.59
C GLY A 71 -5.23 -0.81 -4.94
N LEU A 72 -4.65 0.35 -4.60
CA LEU A 72 -5.39 1.50 -4.08
C LEU A 72 -6.36 2.06 -5.13
N LEU A 73 -5.94 2.18 -6.39
CA LEU A 73 -6.80 2.67 -7.47
C LEU A 73 -8.00 1.76 -7.69
N LEU A 74 -7.80 0.44 -7.72
CA LEU A 74 -8.88 -0.54 -7.82
C LEU A 74 -9.86 -0.41 -6.65
N ALA A 75 -9.36 -0.26 -5.42
CA ALA A 75 -10.19 -0.02 -4.26
C ALA A 75 -10.99 1.28 -4.38
N LEU A 76 -10.37 2.38 -4.85
CA LEU A 76 -11.02 3.67 -5.02
C LEU A 76 -12.16 3.63 -6.04
N LEU A 77 -11.92 2.98 -7.18
CA LEU A 77 -12.89 2.83 -8.27
C LEU A 77 -14.13 2.02 -7.85
N VAL A 78 -14.00 1.15 -6.85
CA VAL A 78 -15.12 0.37 -6.32
C VAL A 78 -15.76 1.07 -5.12
N ALA A 79 -14.97 1.46 -4.13
CA ALA A 79 -15.44 1.92 -2.83
C ALA A 79 -16.14 3.30 -2.90
N VAL A 80 -15.62 4.24 -3.70
CA VAL A 80 -16.22 5.58 -3.79
C VAL A 80 -17.59 5.52 -4.50
N PRO A 81 -17.72 4.90 -5.69
CA PRO A 81 -19.03 4.75 -6.31
C PRO A 81 -20.00 3.92 -5.48
N ALA A 82 -19.54 2.80 -4.88
CA ALA A 82 -20.40 1.99 -4.01
C ALA A 82 -20.92 2.79 -2.81
N GLY A 83 -20.04 3.54 -2.12
CA GLY A 83 -20.44 4.39 -1.00
C GLY A 83 -21.41 5.50 -1.39
N ALA A 84 -21.18 6.14 -2.54
CA ALA A 84 -22.08 7.16 -3.09
C ALA A 84 -23.45 6.58 -3.48
N ILE A 85 -23.46 5.45 -4.19
CA ILE A 85 -24.70 4.81 -4.66
C ILE A 85 -25.55 4.32 -3.48
N LEU A 86 -24.94 3.62 -2.53
CA LEU A 86 -25.61 3.08 -1.35
C LEU A 86 -26.17 4.18 -0.44
N THR A 87 -25.45 5.29 -0.30
CA THR A 87 -25.91 6.40 0.56
C THR A 87 -26.97 7.26 -0.14
N GLY A 88 -26.83 7.51 -1.44
CA GLY A 88 -27.70 8.40 -2.19
C GLY A 88 -29.02 7.77 -2.63
N TRP A 89 -28.98 6.59 -3.25
CA TRP A 89 -30.16 5.95 -3.85
C TRP A 89 -30.76 4.84 -2.98
N PHE A 90 -29.93 4.14 -2.20
CA PHE A 90 -30.37 2.96 -1.44
C PHE A 90 -30.11 3.04 0.08
N PRO A 91 -30.52 4.12 0.78
CA PRO A 91 -30.21 4.31 2.20
C PRO A 91 -30.83 3.22 3.10
N GLY A 92 -31.94 2.61 2.68
CA GLY A 92 -32.54 1.45 3.37
C GLY A 92 -31.66 0.21 3.27
N VAL A 93 -31.20 -0.13 2.06
CA VAL A 93 -30.30 -1.27 1.82
C VAL A 93 -29.01 -1.12 2.62
N LEU A 94 -28.45 0.10 2.68
CA LEU A 94 -27.25 0.37 3.46
C LEU A 94 -27.43 0.08 4.96
N LYS A 95 -28.62 0.30 5.54
CA LYS A 95 -28.89 -0.07 6.94
C LYS A 95 -28.88 -1.58 7.16
N TYR A 96 -29.39 -2.36 6.21
CA TYR A 96 -29.38 -3.82 6.28
C TYR A 96 -27.98 -4.41 6.02
N LEU A 97 -27.19 -3.79 5.14
CA LEU A 97 -25.83 -4.24 4.82
C LEU A 97 -24.77 -3.76 5.83
N ASP A 98 -25.03 -2.74 6.65
CA ASP A 98 -24.08 -2.23 7.66
C ASP A 98 -23.45 -3.33 8.54
N PRO A 99 -24.21 -4.25 9.17
CA PRO A 99 -23.60 -5.33 9.95
C PRO A 99 -22.74 -6.26 9.08
N LEU A 100 -23.17 -6.57 7.86
CA LEU A 100 -22.41 -7.42 6.94
C LEU A 100 -21.09 -6.76 6.55
N PHE A 101 -21.09 -5.48 6.19
CA PHE A 101 -19.87 -4.75 5.85
C PHE A 101 -18.91 -4.65 7.03
N ARG A 102 -19.42 -4.42 8.25
CA ARG A 102 -18.59 -4.45 9.45
C ARG A 102 -17.93 -5.80 9.66
N LEU A 103 -18.67 -6.90 9.49
CA LEU A 103 -18.12 -8.26 9.59
C LEU A 103 -17.03 -8.49 8.52
N LEU A 104 -17.33 -8.18 7.25
CA LEU A 104 -16.38 -8.35 6.15
C LEU A 104 -15.13 -7.47 6.31
N SER A 105 -15.27 -6.27 6.87
CA SER A 105 -14.14 -5.36 7.12
C SER A 105 -13.17 -5.84 8.20
N ASN A 106 -13.61 -6.75 9.08
CA ASN A 106 -12.74 -7.36 10.10
C ASN A 106 -11.98 -8.59 9.58
N VAL A 107 -12.27 -9.06 8.36
CA VAL A 107 -11.55 -10.19 7.77
C VAL A 107 -10.12 -9.77 7.47
N ASN A 108 -9.14 -10.49 8.01
CA ASN A 108 -7.73 -10.26 7.73
C ASN A 108 -7.41 -10.64 6.26
N PRO A 109 -7.05 -9.66 5.40
CA PRO A 109 -6.76 -9.93 3.99
C PRO A 109 -5.56 -10.87 3.79
N PHE A 110 -4.61 -10.90 4.73
CA PHE A 110 -3.48 -11.82 4.69
C PHE A 110 -3.92 -13.28 4.83
N SER A 111 -4.89 -13.56 5.70
CA SER A 111 -5.42 -14.91 5.92
C SER A 111 -6.15 -15.47 4.69
N LEU A 112 -6.65 -14.59 3.81
CA LEU A 112 -7.29 -14.98 2.55
C LEU A 112 -6.28 -15.26 1.42
N ALA A 113 -4.99 -15.03 1.64
CA ALA A 113 -4.00 -15.17 0.58
C ALA A 113 -3.97 -16.57 -0.06
N PRO A 114 -4.09 -17.70 0.67
CA PRO A 114 -4.18 -19.03 0.06
C PRO A 114 -5.40 -19.19 -0.86
N MET A 115 -6.54 -18.58 -0.50
CA MET A 115 -7.74 -18.61 -1.34
C MET A 115 -7.51 -17.81 -2.62
N PHE A 116 -6.94 -16.60 -2.53
CA PHE A 116 -6.60 -15.83 -3.72
C PHE A 116 -5.53 -16.50 -4.58
N MET A 117 -4.59 -17.22 -3.96
CA MET A 117 -3.60 -18.03 -4.65
C MET A 117 -4.26 -19.18 -5.43
N LEU A 118 -5.33 -19.78 -4.90
CA LEU A 118 -6.10 -20.82 -5.59
C LEU A 118 -6.89 -20.25 -6.79
N PHE A 119 -7.60 -19.15 -6.61
CA PHE A 119 -8.44 -18.56 -7.66
C PHE A 119 -7.65 -17.87 -8.77
N PHE A 120 -6.63 -17.10 -8.41
CA PHE A 120 -5.87 -16.25 -9.35
C PHE A 120 -4.48 -16.81 -9.69
N GLY A 121 -4.05 -17.87 -9.01
CA GLY A 121 -2.68 -18.37 -9.10
C GLY A 121 -1.66 -17.46 -8.42
N ILE A 122 -0.39 -17.88 -8.46
CA ILE A 122 0.74 -17.06 -8.01
C ILE A 122 1.06 -16.01 -9.07
N GLY A 123 0.73 -14.75 -8.78
CA GLY A 123 0.95 -13.66 -9.71
C GLY A 123 0.60 -12.28 -9.15
N GLU A 124 0.60 -11.29 -10.03
CA GLU A 124 0.28 -9.90 -9.68
C GLU A 124 -1.19 -9.73 -9.28
N ALA A 125 -2.11 -10.46 -9.91
CA ALA A 125 -3.55 -10.39 -9.59
C ALA A 125 -3.83 -10.70 -8.11
N MET A 126 -3.26 -11.78 -7.56
CA MET A 126 -3.38 -12.14 -6.15
C MET A 126 -2.96 -10.99 -5.22
N LYS A 127 -1.77 -10.42 -5.47
CA LYS A 127 -1.21 -9.33 -4.66
C LYS A 127 -2.08 -8.06 -4.73
N LEU A 128 -2.51 -7.68 -5.94
CA LEU A 128 -3.36 -6.52 -6.15
C LEU A 128 -4.71 -6.68 -5.45
N MET A 129 -5.31 -7.88 -5.46
CA MET A 129 -6.58 -8.14 -4.78
C MET A 129 -6.48 -8.01 -3.26
N ILE A 130 -5.39 -8.50 -2.65
CA ILE A 130 -5.14 -8.35 -1.21
C ILE A 130 -5.03 -6.86 -0.85
N ILE A 131 -4.26 -6.09 -1.62
CA ILE A 131 -4.07 -4.65 -1.40
C ILE A 131 -5.39 -3.89 -1.62
N ALA A 132 -6.15 -4.25 -2.65
CA ALA A 132 -7.44 -3.64 -2.91
C ALA A 132 -8.43 -3.91 -1.77
N LEU A 133 -8.49 -5.16 -1.29
CA LEU A 133 -9.40 -5.55 -0.22
C LEU A 133 -9.12 -4.81 1.10
N VAL A 134 -7.85 -4.68 1.50
CA VAL A 134 -7.50 -3.92 2.72
C VAL A 134 -7.84 -2.43 2.58
N SER A 135 -7.70 -1.89 1.37
CA SER A 135 -7.90 -0.47 1.09
C SER A 135 -9.38 -0.10 0.89
N LEU A 136 -10.21 -1.07 0.51
CA LEU A 136 -11.61 -0.86 0.15
C LEU A 136 -12.45 -0.38 1.33
N TRP A 137 -12.28 -1.00 2.51
CA TRP A 137 -13.16 -0.73 3.66
C TRP A 137 -13.00 0.68 4.24
N PRO A 138 -11.79 1.20 4.51
CA PRO A 138 -11.66 2.57 5.02
C PRO A 138 -12.18 3.59 3.99
N ILE A 139 -11.90 3.42 2.69
CA ILE A 139 -12.43 4.32 1.65
C ILE A 139 -13.95 4.29 1.63
N LEU A 140 -14.56 3.10 1.68
CA LEU A 140 -16.02 2.94 1.64
C LEU A 140 -16.67 3.61 2.85
N PHE A 141 -16.21 3.32 4.06
CA PHE A 141 -16.79 3.87 5.28
C PHE A 141 -16.58 5.37 5.41
N HIS A 142 -15.41 5.89 5.03
CA HIS A 142 -15.17 7.33 5.01
C HIS A 142 -15.98 8.04 3.93
N THR A 143 -16.27 7.39 2.79
CA THR A 143 -17.16 7.94 1.77
C THR A 143 -18.60 8.02 2.29
N ILE A 144 -19.12 6.95 2.88
CA ILE A 144 -20.47 6.91 3.47
C ILE A 144 -20.61 7.97 4.56
N THR A 145 -19.66 8.02 5.50
CA THR A 145 -19.65 9.01 6.57
C THR A 145 -19.55 10.42 6.00
N GLY A 146 -18.65 10.67 5.05
CA GLY A 146 -18.47 11.96 4.42
C GLY A 146 -19.76 12.51 3.82
N ILE A 147 -20.48 11.68 3.05
CA ILE A 147 -21.75 12.06 2.42
C ILE A 147 -22.83 12.33 3.48
N ARG A 148 -22.90 11.52 4.55
CA ARG A 148 -23.87 11.70 5.64
C ARG A 148 -23.61 12.94 6.50
N THR A 149 -22.37 13.42 6.54
CA THR A 149 -21.97 14.60 7.33
C THR A 149 -22.11 15.94 6.59
N VAL A 150 -22.52 15.92 5.32
CA VAL A 150 -22.78 17.15 4.55
C VAL A 150 -23.95 17.92 5.19
N ASP A 151 -23.84 19.25 5.25
CA ASP A 151 -24.84 20.11 5.89
C ASP A 151 -26.25 19.85 5.32
N PRO A 152 -27.22 19.42 6.16
CA PRO A 152 -28.60 19.22 5.73
C PRO A 152 -29.25 20.45 5.09
N LEU A 153 -28.78 21.66 5.40
CA LEU A 153 -29.29 22.91 4.81
C LEU A 153 -29.00 22.96 3.30
N LEU A 154 -27.77 22.61 2.87
CA LEU A 154 -27.39 22.53 1.44
C LEU A 154 -28.28 21.54 0.68
N ILE A 155 -28.65 20.44 1.32
CA ILE A 155 -29.51 19.41 0.73
C ILE A 155 -30.94 19.94 0.59
N LYS A 156 -31.48 20.59 1.63
CA LYS A 156 -32.84 21.17 1.63
C LYS A 156 -32.98 22.29 0.59
N THR A 157 -31.99 23.17 0.48
CA THR A 157 -32.00 24.28 -0.50
C THR A 157 -31.96 23.73 -1.94
N ALA A 158 -31.07 22.78 -2.23
CA ALA A 158 -31.01 22.16 -3.55
C ALA A 158 -32.31 21.44 -3.94
N ARG A 159 -32.96 20.76 -2.98
CA ARG A 159 -34.28 20.14 -3.21
C ARG A 159 -35.37 21.16 -3.48
N SER A 160 -35.34 22.33 -2.84
CA SER A 160 -36.29 23.42 -3.12
C SER A 160 -36.15 24.00 -4.53
N MET A 161 -34.95 23.88 -5.12
CA MET A 161 -34.66 24.25 -6.51
C MET A 161 -34.97 23.11 -7.51
N ASN A 162 -35.63 22.04 -7.05
CA ASN A 162 -36.00 20.86 -7.85
C ASN A 162 -34.81 20.19 -8.57
N VAL A 163 -33.63 20.20 -7.95
CA VAL A 163 -32.42 19.57 -8.47
C VAL A 163 -32.57 18.04 -8.44
N SER A 164 -32.18 17.37 -9.53
CA SER A 164 -32.23 15.90 -9.62
C SER A 164 -31.24 15.23 -8.65
N ASN A 165 -31.52 14.00 -8.22
CA ASN A 165 -30.66 13.27 -7.28
C ASN A 165 -29.22 13.07 -7.81
N PHE A 166 -29.05 12.93 -9.13
CA PHE A 166 -27.73 12.80 -9.74
C PHE A 166 -26.92 14.10 -9.62
N VAL A 167 -27.56 15.24 -9.91
CA VAL A 167 -26.93 16.57 -9.79
C VAL A 167 -26.64 16.88 -8.32
N LEU A 168 -27.57 16.57 -7.41
CA LEU A 168 -27.36 16.69 -5.96
C LEU A 168 -26.14 15.87 -5.50
N MET A 169 -25.99 14.63 -5.99
CA MET A 169 -24.85 13.78 -5.64
C MET A 169 -23.53 14.33 -6.17
N ARG A 170 -23.48 14.67 -7.46
CA ARG A 170 -22.26 15.11 -8.14
C ARG A 170 -21.77 16.48 -7.69
N ASP A 171 -22.68 17.42 -7.46
CA ASP A 171 -22.34 18.84 -7.28
C ASP A 171 -22.35 19.30 -5.82
N ILE A 172 -23.01 18.56 -4.93
CA ILE A 172 -23.14 18.95 -3.52
C ILE A 172 -22.58 17.87 -2.61
N LEU A 173 -23.08 16.63 -2.71
CA LEU A 173 -22.72 15.58 -1.76
C LEU A 173 -21.28 15.10 -1.93
N LEU A 174 -20.85 14.75 -3.14
CA LEU A 174 -19.49 14.30 -3.41
C LEU A 174 -18.45 15.38 -3.08
N PRO A 175 -18.58 16.63 -3.55
CA PRO A 175 -17.66 17.72 -3.19
C PRO A 175 -17.63 18.00 -1.69
N GLY A 176 -18.79 17.97 -1.03
CA GLY A 176 -18.88 18.14 0.43
C GLY A 176 -18.23 17.00 1.23
N ALA A 177 -18.24 15.78 0.68
CA ALA A 177 -17.65 14.59 1.29
C ALA A 177 -16.14 14.43 1.00
N LEU A 178 -15.59 15.14 0.00
CA LEU A 178 -14.19 15.02 -0.43
C LEU A 178 -13.16 15.04 0.71
N PRO A 179 -13.23 15.93 1.72
CA PRO A 179 -12.24 15.94 2.80
C PRO A 179 -12.21 14.62 3.57
N THR A 180 -13.40 14.06 3.85
CA THR A 180 -13.54 12.80 4.58
C THR A 180 -13.11 11.62 3.71
N ILE A 181 -13.43 11.64 2.40
CA ILE A 181 -12.95 10.63 1.44
C ILE A 181 -11.42 10.62 1.40
N VAL A 182 -10.78 11.78 1.35
CA VAL A 182 -9.31 11.88 1.35
C VAL A 182 -8.70 11.39 2.66
N THR A 183 -9.35 11.61 3.81
CA THR A 183 -8.96 10.97 5.07
C THR A 183 -9.01 9.43 4.95
N GLY A 184 -10.06 8.89 4.35
CA GLY A 184 -10.18 7.45 4.09
C GLY A 184 -9.08 6.91 3.18
N ILE A 185 -8.79 7.61 2.08
CA ILE A 185 -7.68 7.27 1.16
C ILE A 185 -6.35 7.25 1.91
N ARG A 186 -6.08 8.26 2.75
CA ARG A 186 -4.84 8.35 3.54
C ARG A 186 -4.66 7.16 4.47
N ILE A 187 -5.72 6.79 5.19
CA ILE A 187 -5.71 5.61 6.06
C ILE A 187 -5.46 4.35 5.22
N SER A 188 -6.18 4.20 4.11
CA SER A 188 -6.00 3.07 3.19
C SER A 188 -4.60 2.98 2.62
N VAL A 189 -3.92 4.09 2.33
CA VAL A 189 -2.54 4.03 1.82
C VAL A 189 -1.59 3.46 2.87
N GLN A 190 -1.74 3.84 4.14
CA GLN A 190 -0.91 3.28 5.22
C GLN A 190 -1.13 1.78 5.36
N MET A 191 -2.38 1.34 5.33
CA MET A 191 -2.74 -0.08 5.38
C MET A 191 -2.28 -0.84 4.12
N ALA A 192 -2.35 -0.20 2.94
CA ALA A 192 -1.91 -0.75 1.68
C ALA A 192 -0.41 -1.00 1.67
N VAL A 193 0.42 -0.07 2.17
CA VAL A 193 1.88 -0.26 2.28
C VAL A 193 2.21 -1.40 3.25
N PHE A 194 1.53 -1.47 4.40
CA PHE A 194 1.70 -2.57 5.35
C PHE A 194 1.36 -3.93 4.71
N MET A 195 0.20 -4.01 4.06
CA MET A 195 -0.29 -5.25 3.46
C MET A 195 0.48 -5.62 2.18
N LEU A 196 0.98 -4.65 1.43
CA LEU A 196 1.83 -4.86 0.26
C LEU A 196 3.05 -5.69 0.64
N VAL A 197 3.75 -5.32 1.71
CA VAL A 197 4.96 -6.03 2.17
C VAL A 197 4.61 -7.50 2.42
N ALA A 198 3.55 -7.74 3.19
CA ALA A 198 3.10 -9.10 3.50
C ALA A 198 2.68 -9.88 2.23
N ALA A 199 1.98 -9.25 1.29
CA ALA A 199 1.60 -9.87 0.03
C ALA A 199 2.80 -10.20 -0.87
N GLU A 200 3.86 -9.39 -0.83
CA GLU A 200 5.10 -9.64 -1.59
C GLU A 200 5.92 -10.81 -1.03
N MET A 201 5.81 -11.08 0.28
CA MET A 201 6.45 -12.24 0.91
C MET A 201 5.85 -13.56 0.42
N LEU A 202 4.58 -13.57 0.02
CA LEU A 202 3.82 -14.77 -0.39
C LEU A 202 4.06 -15.17 -1.86
N GLY A 203 5.31 -15.09 -2.33
CA GLY A 203 5.69 -15.55 -3.66
C GLY A 203 5.75 -14.47 -4.74
N ALA A 204 6.13 -13.24 -4.40
CA ALA A 204 6.63 -12.31 -5.41
C ALA A 204 8.05 -12.70 -5.87
N LYS A 205 8.48 -12.16 -7.01
CA LYS A 205 9.86 -12.29 -7.53
C LYS A 205 10.65 -10.97 -7.47
N ALA A 206 9.97 -9.88 -7.16
CA ALA A 206 10.51 -8.54 -7.04
C ALA A 206 9.61 -7.76 -6.09
N GLY A 207 10.15 -6.70 -5.48
CA GLY A 207 9.48 -5.90 -4.46
C GLY A 207 10.30 -5.83 -3.18
N LEU A 208 10.03 -4.84 -2.34
CA LEU A 208 10.72 -4.65 -1.07
C LEU A 208 10.40 -5.78 -0.07
N GLY A 209 9.15 -6.25 -0.01
CA GLY A 209 8.78 -7.37 0.85
C GLY A 209 9.45 -8.67 0.39
N TRP A 210 9.60 -8.85 -0.92
CA TRP A 210 10.40 -9.95 -1.47
C TRP A 210 11.88 -9.83 -1.10
N LEU A 211 12.47 -8.64 -1.21
CA LEU A 211 13.88 -8.40 -0.85
C LEU A 211 14.16 -8.77 0.60
N VAL A 212 13.28 -8.38 1.52
CA VAL A 212 13.38 -8.74 2.94
C VAL A 212 13.26 -10.24 3.14
N HIS A 213 12.23 -10.87 2.55
CA HIS A 213 12.00 -12.31 2.70
C HIS A 213 13.12 -13.15 2.10
N ALA A 214 13.59 -12.82 0.89
CA ALA A 214 14.69 -13.50 0.23
C ALA A 214 16.00 -13.36 1.02
N SER A 215 16.29 -12.16 1.53
CA SER A 215 17.48 -11.94 2.36
C SER A 215 17.41 -12.72 3.67
N ALA A 216 16.23 -12.86 4.26
CA ALA A 216 16.02 -13.67 5.46
C ALA A 216 16.29 -15.16 5.19
N MET A 217 15.72 -15.70 4.11
CA MET A 217 15.92 -17.11 3.72
C MET A 217 17.37 -17.44 3.39
N LEU A 218 18.12 -16.48 2.83
CA LEU A 218 19.55 -16.63 2.54
C LEU A 218 20.45 -16.31 3.73
N SER A 219 19.90 -16.06 4.93
CA SER A 219 20.64 -15.64 6.12
C SER A 219 21.52 -14.40 5.91
N GLN A 220 21.14 -13.53 4.96
CA GLN A 220 21.81 -12.27 4.67
C GLN A 220 21.22 -11.16 5.53
N VAL A 221 21.42 -11.29 6.84
CA VAL A 221 20.78 -10.45 7.86
C VAL A 221 21.00 -8.95 7.64
N PRO A 222 22.21 -8.43 7.32
CA PRO A 222 22.39 -7.01 7.01
C PRO A 222 21.54 -6.52 5.82
N ARG A 223 21.35 -7.33 4.78
CA ARG A 223 20.51 -7.00 3.61
C ARG A 223 19.03 -7.03 3.97
N MET A 224 18.61 -7.96 4.82
CA MET A 224 17.24 -8.04 5.34
C MET A 224 16.86 -6.74 6.08
N TYR A 225 17.71 -6.29 7.01
CA TYR A 225 17.50 -5.04 7.74
C TYR A 225 17.56 -3.81 6.81
N ALA A 226 18.43 -3.81 5.80
CA ALA A 226 18.48 -2.73 4.83
C ALA A 226 17.17 -2.62 4.03
N GLY A 227 16.62 -3.77 3.58
CA GLY A 227 15.30 -3.83 2.94
C GLY A 227 14.19 -3.30 3.85
N GLY A 228 14.19 -3.70 5.13
CA GLY A 228 13.26 -3.18 6.14
C GLY A 228 13.35 -1.66 6.34
N ALA A 229 14.57 -1.11 6.38
CA ALA A 229 14.78 0.32 6.45
C ALA A 229 14.22 1.05 5.21
N PHE A 230 14.40 0.51 4.01
CA PHE A 230 13.81 1.07 2.80
C PHE A 230 12.27 1.01 2.79
N ILE A 231 11.66 -0.04 3.35
CA ILE A 231 10.19 -0.10 3.55
C ILE A 231 9.72 1.04 4.45
N ILE A 232 10.40 1.28 5.57
CA ILE A 232 10.08 2.38 6.49
C ILE A 232 10.22 3.73 5.78
N LEU A 233 11.32 3.94 5.05
CA LEU A 233 11.54 5.15 4.27
C LEU A 233 10.47 5.37 3.21
N LEU A 234 10.07 4.30 2.50
CA LEU A 234 8.99 4.34 1.52
C LEU A 234 7.65 4.72 2.16
N GLY A 235 7.30 4.11 3.30
CA GLY A 235 6.08 4.44 4.04
C GLY A 235 6.06 5.90 4.52
N ILE A 236 7.18 6.39 5.06
CA ILE A 236 7.34 7.80 5.46
C ILE A 236 7.20 8.72 4.25
N PHE A 237 7.85 8.38 3.13
CA PHE A 237 7.79 9.15 1.90
C PHE A 237 6.36 9.26 1.38
N ILE A 238 5.66 8.14 1.25
CA ILE A 238 4.27 8.07 0.80
C ILE A 238 3.36 8.89 1.73
N ASN A 239 3.49 8.72 3.06
CA ASN A 239 2.68 9.47 4.01
C ASN A 239 2.95 10.98 3.95
N LYS A 240 4.20 11.41 3.74
CA LYS A 240 4.55 12.82 3.54
C LYS A 240 3.94 13.39 2.26
N VAL A 241 4.00 12.64 1.16
CA VAL A 241 3.39 13.03 -0.12
C VAL A 241 1.88 13.20 0.06
N ILE A 242 1.20 12.25 0.71
CA ILE A 242 -0.25 12.33 0.95
C ILE A 242 -0.61 13.49 1.87
N LEU A 243 0.14 13.70 2.95
CA LEU A 243 -0.07 14.85 3.83
C LEU A 243 0.10 16.18 3.10
N HIS A 244 1.05 16.25 2.17
CA HIS A 244 1.23 17.42 1.33
C HIS A 244 0.04 17.63 0.39
N ILE A 245 -0.50 16.55 -0.19
CA ILE A 245 -1.75 16.56 -0.98
C ILE A 245 -2.92 17.07 -0.13
N GLU A 246 -3.15 16.48 1.04
CA GLU A 246 -4.25 16.81 1.93
C GLU A 246 -4.24 18.30 2.34
N LYS A 247 -3.08 18.80 2.77
CA LYS A 247 -2.92 20.19 3.23
C LYS A 247 -3.09 21.22 2.11
N THR A 248 -2.73 20.86 0.89
CA THR A 248 -2.86 21.76 -0.27
C THR A 248 -4.29 21.76 -0.79
N SER A 249 -4.95 20.60 -0.83
CA SER A 249 -6.32 20.46 -1.36
C SER A 249 -7.42 20.97 -0.41
N PHE A 250 -7.22 20.90 0.91
CA PHE A 250 -8.25 21.29 1.90
C PHE A 250 -7.76 22.41 2.82
N PHE A 251 -7.30 23.51 2.22
CA PHE A 251 -6.79 24.70 2.92
C PHE A 251 -7.77 25.28 3.97
N TRP A 252 -9.07 25.00 3.86
CA TRP A 252 -10.10 25.49 4.77
C TRP A 252 -10.32 24.63 6.03
N LYS A 253 -9.67 23.46 6.16
CA LYS A 253 -9.81 22.60 7.34
C LYS A 253 -8.55 22.68 8.20
N GLU A 254 -8.67 23.23 9.41
CA GLU A 254 -7.58 23.31 10.38
C GLU A 254 -7.10 21.90 10.75
N THR A 255 -5.86 21.57 10.41
CA THR A 255 -5.23 20.32 10.86
C THR A 255 -4.62 20.59 12.23
N VAL A 256 -5.32 20.24 13.30
CA VAL A 256 -4.77 20.30 14.66
C VAL A 256 -3.78 19.15 14.83
N GLY A 257 -2.49 19.45 14.86
CA GLY A 257 -1.45 18.47 15.14
C GLY A 257 -1.49 18.05 16.62
N ILE A 258 -1.50 16.74 16.89
CA ILE A 258 -1.52 16.16 18.25
C ILE A 258 -0.34 16.65 19.12
N PHE A 259 0.78 17.00 18.49
CA PHE A 259 2.01 17.48 19.14
C PHE A 259 2.35 18.95 18.82
N ASP A 260 1.43 19.65 18.14
CA ASP A 260 1.58 21.05 17.79
C ASP A 260 0.81 21.89 18.81
N ALA A 261 1.48 22.18 19.93
CA ALA A 261 1.04 23.28 20.80
C ALA A 261 1.15 24.58 20.00
N ALA A 262 0.02 25.12 19.57
CA ALA A 262 -0.17 26.46 18.99
C ALA A 262 0.93 26.89 17.99
N SER A 263 0.77 26.55 16.72
CA SER A 263 1.44 27.31 15.65
C SER A 263 0.44 28.29 15.02
N PRO A 264 0.78 29.59 14.89
CA PRO A 264 -0.13 30.57 14.31
C PRO A 264 -0.32 30.27 12.82
N VAL A 265 -1.57 30.36 12.36
CA VAL A 265 -1.97 30.19 10.97
C VAL A 265 -1.26 31.25 10.12
N HIS A 266 -0.17 30.85 9.45
CA HIS A 266 0.45 31.71 8.44
C HIS A 266 -0.36 31.62 7.13
N SER A 267 -1.14 32.66 6.86
CA SER A 267 -1.65 32.99 5.53
C SER A 267 -0.50 33.02 4.53
N LYS A 268 -0.38 32.00 3.67
CA LYS A 268 0.72 31.90 2.70
C LYS A 268 0.40 32.63 1.39
N GLY A 269 1.30 33.52 0.99
CA GLY A 269 1.20 34.41 -0.16
C GLY A 269 1.26 33.78 -1.56
N LYS A 270 1.19 34.66 -2.57
CA LYS A 270 0.99 34.49 -4.03
C LYS A 270 1.51 33.20 -4.70
N TRP A 271 2.60 32.60 -4.21
CA TRP A 271 3.16 31.34 -4.70
C TRP A 271 2.28 30.10 -4.42
N SER A 272 1.41 30.14 -3.40
CA SER A 272 0.45 29.06 -3.10
C SER A 272 -0.62 28.89 -4.18
N ARG A 273 -1.00 29.98 -4.88
CA ARG A 273 -1.97 29.95 -5.98
C ARG A 273 -1.42 29.29 -7.24
N LEU A 274 -0.17 29.61 -7.61
CA LEU A 274 0.51 28.99 -8.77
C LEU A 274 0.78 27.50 -8.56
N PHE A 275 1.14 27.08 -7.34
CA PHE A 275 1.30 25.65 -7.05
C PHE A 275 -0.04 24.91 -7.10
N ASN A 276 -1.15 25.52 -6.67
CA ASN A 276 -2.47 24.90 -6.65
C ASN A 276 -3.04 24.63 -8.06
N GLU A 277 -2.73 25.49 -9.05
CA GLU A 277 -3.19 25.34 -10.44
C GLU A 277 -2.54 24.15 -11.16
N TYR A 278 -1.26 23.86 -10.90
CA TYR A 278 -0.54 22.73 -11.52
C TYR A 278 -0.41 21.49 -10.62
N TYR A 279 -0.87 21.57 -9.38
CA TYR A 279 -0.71 20.50 -8.38
C TYR A 279 -1.34 19.18 -8.82
N VAL A 280 -2.60 19.23 -9.24
CA VAL A 280 -3.37 18.05 -9.68
C VAL A 280 -2.68 17.41 -10.88
N SER A 281 -2.22 18.22 -11.84
CA SER A 281 -1.48 17.75 -13.01
C SER A 281 -0.17 17.05 -12.63
N ILE A 282 0.60 17.61 -11.69
CA ILE A 282 1.85 16.99 -11.21
C ILE A 282 1.58 15.65 -10.51
N VAL A 283 0.57 15.58 -9.63
CA VAL A 283 0.21 14.34 -8.93
C VAL A 283 -0.27 13.27 -9.92
N VAL A 284 -1.10 13.66 -10.90
CA VAL A 284 -1.58 12.75 -11.95
C VAL A 284 -0.43 12.27 -12.84
N LEU A 285 0.49 13.15 -13.23
CA LEU A 285 1.66 12.78 -14.03
C LEU A 285 2.63 11.87 -13.25
N LEU A 286 2.84 12.14 -11.96
CA LEU A 286 3.65 11.29 -11.09
C LEU A 286 3.01 9.90 -10.94
N PHE A 287 1.70 9.84 -10.73
CA PHE A 287 0.96 8.58 -10.67
C PHE A 287 1.05 7.85 -12.01
N ALA A 288 0.80 8.52 -13.13
CA ALA A 288 0.94 7.96 -14.48
C ALA A 288 2.36 7.46 -14.78
N PHE A 289 3.39 8.16 -14.30
CA PHE A 289 4.78 7.74 -14.41
C PHE A 289 5.06 6.48 -13.59
N ILE A 290 4.64 6.43 -12.33
CA ILE A 290 4.73 5.22 -11.48
C ILE A 290 4.02 4.06 -12.17
N ILE A 291 2.88 4.35 -12.78
CA ILE A 291 2.08 3.37 -13.50
C ILE A 291 2.81 2.81 -14.71
N ALA A 292 3.33 3.67 -15.57
CA ALA A 292 4.03 3.28 -16.78
C ALA A 292 5.37 2.60 -16.47
N ALA A 293 6.18 3.19 -15.60
CA ALA A 293 7.51 2.68 -15.25
C ALA A 293 7.41 1.34 -14.49
N GLY A 294 6.51 1.25 -13.52
CA GLY A 294 6.29 0.02 -12.77
C GLY A 294 5.65 -1.08 -13.61
N GLY A 295 4.69 -0.74 -14.48
CA GLY A 295 4.09 -1.68 -15.43
C GLY A 295 5.13 -2.25 -16.41
N HIS A 296 6.02 -1.39 -16.93
CA HIS A 296 7.13 -1.82 -17.78
C HIS A 296 8.06 -2.80 -17.05
N GLU A 297 8.44 -2.49 -15.81
CA GLU A 297 9.32 -3.33 -15.00
C GLU A 297 8.69 -4.68 -14.65
N VAL A 298 7.41 -4.69 -14.26
CA VAL A 298 6.66 -5.93 -14.02
C VAL A 298 6.55 -6.76 -15.29
N ASN A 299 6.33 -6.15 -16.45
CA ASN A 299 6.25 -6.87 -17.72
C ASN A 299 7.59 -7.50 -18.10
N ARG A 300 8.70 -6.79 -17.86
CA ARG A 300 10.06 -7.31 -18.03
C ARG A 300 10.28 -8.58 -17.20
N LEU A 301 9.95 -8.52 -15.91
CA LEU A 301 10.09 -9.64 -14.98
C LEU A 301 9.17 -10.82 -15.31
N ASN A 302 7.94 -10.56 -15.78
CA ASN A 302 7.04 -11.61 -16.24
C ASN A 302 7.55 -12.32 -17.51
N LYS A 303 8.21 -11.58 -18.42
CA LYS A 303 8.79 -12.15 -19.63
C LYS A 303 10.00 -13.03 -19.32
N GLU A 304 10.84 -12.62 -18.39
CA GLU A 304 11.95 -13.44 -17.87
C GLU A 304 11.44 -14.75 -17.26
N ARG A 305 10.37 -14.71 -16.46
CA ARG A 305 9.70 -15.92 -15.94
C ARG A 305 9.26 -16.84 -17.07
N PHE A 306 8.62 -16.31 -18.10
CA PHE A 306 8.13 -17.11 -19.22
C PHE A 306 9.28 -17.85 -19.91
N ILE A 307 10.38 -17.15 -20.19
CA ILE A 307 11.59 -17.72 -20.82
C ILE A 307 12.18 -18.83 -19.94
N GLU A 308 12.27 -18.63 -18.63
CA GLU A 308 12.77 -19.62 -17.67
C GLU A 308 11.91 -20.91 -17.69
N THR A 309 10.58 -20.78 -17.62
CA THR A 309 9.65 -21.92 -17.71
C THR A 309 9.62 -22.63 -19.07
N THR A 310 9.98 -21.94 -20.16
CA THR A 310 9.96 -22.48 -21.53
C THR A 310 11.35 -22.95 -21.99
N SER A 311 12.41 -22.72 -21.20
CA SER A 311 13.78 -23.08 -21.56
C SER A 311 13.96 -24.61 -21.75
N PRO A 312 14.75 -25.06 -22.76
CA PRO A 312 14.95 -26.49 -23.04
C PRO A 312 15.55 -27.26 -21.86
N GLN A 313 16.31 -26.58 -21.00
CA GLN A 313 16.94 -27.17 -19.81
C GLN A 313 15.90 -27.59 -18.76
N VAL A 314 14.87 -26.77 -18.49
CA VAL A 314 13.77 -27.12 -17.56
C VAL A 314 12.90 -28.24 -18.13
N ASN A 315 12.71 -28.28 -19.45
CA ASN A 315 12.01 -29.39 -20.11
C ASN A 315 12.84 -30.68 -20.12
N HIS A 316 14.16 -30.60 -20.27
CA HIS A 316 15.06 -31.75 -20.12
C HIS A 316 15.07 -32.26 -18.68
N GLU A 317 15.10 -31.39 -17.67
CA GLU A 317 15.06 -31.76 -16.25
C GLU A 317 13.73 -32.41 -15.86
N LYS A 318 12.60 -31.94 -16.40
CA LYS A 318 11.30 -32.63 -16.27
C LYS A 318 11.30 -34.00 -16.97
N HIS A 319 11.97 -34.14 -18.11
CA HIS A 319 12.10 -35.43 -18.81
C HIS A 319 13.07 -36.39 -18.10
N THR A 320 14.18 -35.92 -17.54
CA THR A 320 15.13 -36.75 -16.78
C THR A 320 14.61 -37.11 -15.40
N MET A 321 13.85 -36.25 -14.71
CA MET A 321 13.16 -36.63 -13.47
C MET A 321 12.11 -37.73 -13.70
N LYS A 322 11.42 -37.72 -14.84
CA LYS A 322 10.52 -38.83 -15.25
C LYS A 322 11.28 -40.13 -15.56
N GLN A 323 12.57 -40.05 -15.89
CA GLN A 323 13.40 -41.22 -16.24
C GLN A 323 14.23 -41.76 -15.07
N HIS A 324 14.53 -40.96 -14.03
CA HIS A 324 15.38 -41.35 -12.90
C HIS A 324 14.62 -41.82 -11.64
N LEU A 325 13.30 -41.91 -11.68
CA LEU A 325 12.48 -42.64 -10.71
C LEU A 325 11.90 -43.91 -11.37
N PRO A 326 12.68 -44.99 -11.53
CA PRO A 326 12.12 -46.27 -11.92
C PRO A 326 11.37 -46.85 -10.72
N GLY A 327 10.08 -46.54 -10.59
CA GLY A 327 9.26 -47.13 -9.52
C GLY A 327 7.93 -46.46 -9.18
N CYS A 328 7.70 -45.22 -9.59
CA CYS A 328 6.41 -44.56 -9.39
C CYS A 328 5.83 -44.06 -10.72
N THR A 329 5.56 -44.99 -11.62
CA THR A 329 4.69 -44.71 -12.77
C THR A 329 3.56 -45.73 -12.81
N GLU A 330 2.35 -45.19 -13.01
CA GLU A 330 1.22 -45.86 -13.66
C GLU A 330 0.17 -46.59 -12.80
N LYS A 331 0.20 -46.48 -11.46
CA LYS A 331 -0.88 -47.04 -10.61
C LYS A 331 -1.69 -46.07 -9.74
N GLU A 332 -1.23 -44.84 -9.52
CA GLU A 332 -2.01 -43.84 -8.76
C GLU A 332 -2.72 -42.80 -9.63
N GLU A 333 -2.29 -42.59 -10.88
CA GLU A 333 -2.95 -41.64 -11.80
C GLU A 333 -4.28 -42.19 -12.35
N ASN A 334 -4.46 -43.52 -12.36
CA ASN A 334 -5.73 -44.17 -12.76
C ASN A 334 -6.75 -44.33 -11.61
N ASN A 335 -6.42 -44.00 -10.37
CA ASN A 335 -7.35 -44.17 -9.24
C ASN A 335 -7.96 -42.87 -8.71
N THR A 336 -7.62 -41.72 -9.29
CA THR A 336 -8.23 -40.42 -8.94
C THR A 336 -9.18 -39.88 -10.02
N LEU A 337 -9.25 -40.52 -11.19
CA LEU A 337 -10.18 -40.18 -12.27
C LEU A 337 -11.56 -40.87 -12.17
N ASN A 338 -11.80 -41.72 -11.16
CA ASN A 338 -13.06 -42.47 -10.99
C ASN A 338 -14.01 -41.96 -9.88
N TYR A 339 -13.83 -40.75 -9.35
CA TYR A 339 -14.74 -40.18 -8.32
C TYR A 339 -15.35 -38.81 -8.66
N VAL A 340 -15.36 -38.38 -9.92
CA VAL A 340 -16.21 -37.26 -10.37
C VAL A 340 -16.82 -37.59 -11.72
N GLY A 341 -17.88 -38.40 -11.68
CA GLY A 341 -18.67 -38.78 -12.86
C GLY A 341 -19.64 -39.91 -12.54
N GLY A 342 -20.77 -39.59 -11.94
CA GLY A 342 -21.86 -40.54 -11.70
C GLY A 342 -22.94 -39.96 -10.78
N ASP A 343 -24.06 -39.61 -11.41
CA ASP A 343 -25.37 -39.15 -10.92
C ASP A 343 -25.56 -37.67 -10.53
#